data_AF-A0A534F6K3-F1
#
_entry.id   AF-A0A534F6K3-F1
#
_cell.length_a   1.000
_cell.length_b   1.000
_cell.length_c   1.000
_cell.angle_alpha   90.00
_cell.angle_beta   90.00
_cell.angle_gamma   90.00
#
_symmetry.space_group_name_H-M   'P 1'
#
loop_
_entity.id
_entity.type
_entity.pdbx_description
1 polymer ?
#
loop_
_entity_poly.entity_id
_entity_poly.type
_entity_poly.pdbx_seq_one_letter_code
_entity_poly.pdbx_strand_id
1 'polypeptide(L)'
;MKNPGSSPTGLAAAMALALIPCGAQTARADADGARARHVIVISVDGLHESDLEAYIASHATSTLAKFVNEGVSYSNAHTPFPSDSFPGLTAIMTGAHPRSAGVYYDDSWNRSLLPAGTTSCAGVAPGVEVTYFEQLDIDLNSIDAGSGVGDLSTFAAIRQNIYKMSQQARDAIDPKQLPVDPATCQPVYPHTYLRVNTIFEVAKAHGLHT
;
A
#
# COMPACT_ATOMS: atom_id res chain seq x y z
N MET A 1 65.92 -46.41 22.26
CA MET A 1 65.14 -46.27 23.52
C MET A 1 64.61 -44.84 23.60
N LYS A 2 63.28 -44.72 23.69
CA LYS A 2 62.46 -43.64 24.29
C LYS A 2 62.99 -42.19 24.29
N ASN A 3 62.34 -41.35 23.48
CA ASN A 3 61.76 -40.06 23.93
C ASN A 3 60.80 -40.31 25.12
N PRO A 4 60.48 -39.35 26.02
CA PRO A 4 59.96 -38.01 25.66
C PRO A 4 60.17 -36.86 26.68
N GLY A 5 59.70 -35.66 26.33
CA GLY A 5 59.53 -34.55 27.29
C GLY A 5 59.26 -33.20 26.64
N SER A 6 58.03 -33.00 26.18
CA SER A 6 57.48 -31.80 25.50
C SER A 6 57.21 -30.62 26.43
N SER A 7 57.28 -29.39 25.90
CA SER A 7 56.42 -28.25 26.30
C SER A 7 56.22 -27.31 25.10
N PRO A 8 55.02 -26.71 24.93
CA PRO A 8 54.60 -26.11 23.67
C PRO A 8 54.90 -24.62 23.61
N THR A 9 55.52 -24.17 22.51
CA THR A 9 55.60 -22.75 22.14
C THR A 9 54.29 -22.34 21.48
N GLY A 10 53.57 -21.41 22.10
CA GLY A 10 52.36 -20.80 21.58
C GLY A 10 52.64 -20.02 20.29
N LEU A 11 51.90 -20.34 19.23
CA LEU A 11 51.88 -19.59 17.99
C LEU A 11 50.81 -18.49 18.11
N ALA A 12 51.24 -17.23 18.23
CA ALA A 12 50.36 -16.08 18.09
C ALA A 12 50.00 -15.93 16.61
N ALA A 13 48.77 -16.30 16.24
CA ALA A 13 48.24 -16.07 14.91
C ALA A 13 47.82 -14.58 14.79
N ALA A 14 48.58 -13.80 14.03
CA ALA A 14 48.18 -12.46 13.64
C ALA A 14 47.00 -12.56 12.65
N MET A 15 45.79 -12.22 13.10
CA MET A 15 44.65 -11.98 12.22
C MET A 15 44.90 -10.71 11.42
N ALA A 16 45.26 -10.86 10.15
CA ALA A 16 45.22 -9.76 9.18
C ALA A 16 43.76 -9.41 8.91
N LEU A 17 43.31 -8.27 9.43
CA LEU A 17 42.01 -7.69 9.14
C LEU A 17 42.02 -7.21 7.68
N ALA A 18 41.54 -8.03 6.76
CA ALA A 18 41.32 -7.61 5.38
C ALA A 18 40.17 -6.59 5.36
N LEU A 19 40.52 -5.30 5.29
CA LEU A 19 39.59 -4.23 4.97
C LEU A 19 39.10 -4.46 3.55
N ILE A 20 37.94 -5.12 3.41
CA ILE A 20 37.19 -5.13 2.16
C ILE A 20 36.73 -3.69 1.94
N PRO A 21 37.20 -2.99 0.89
CA PRO A 21 36.62 -1.70 0.55
C PRO A 21 35.18 -1.98 0.15
N CYS A 22 34.23 -1.57 1.00
CA CYS A 22 32.85 -1.40 0.61
C CYS A 22 32.83 -0.26 -0.41
N GLY A 23 33.16 -0.58 -1.67
CA GLY A 23 32.90 0.32 -2.77
C GLY A 23 31.39 0.51 -2.79
N ALA A 24 30.92 1.68 -2.37
CA ALA A 24 29.57 2.10 -2.64
C ALA A 24 29.39 1.98 -4.16
N GLN A 25 28.70 0.93 -4.60
CA GLN A 25 28.15 0.90 -5.93
C GLN A 25 27.09 2.00 -5.92
N THR A 26 27.50 3.23 -6.25
CA THR A 26 26.57 4.19 -6.79
C THR A 26 25.98 3.50 -8.01
N ALA A 27 24.76 2.98 -7.88
CA ALA A 27 23.97 2.63 -9.03
C ALA A 27 23.99 3.88 -9.91
N ARG A 28 24.78 3.83 -10.99
CA ARG A 28 24.65 4.82 -12.04
C ARG A 28 23.24 4.62 -12.54
N ALA A 29 22.34 5.53 -12.19
CA ALA A 29 21.15 5.72 -12.98
C ALA A 29 21.67 5.95 -14.40
N ASP A 30 21.50 4.97 -15.28
CA ASP A 30 21.76 5.14 -16.69
C ASP A 30 20.88 6.32 -17.14
N ALA A 31 21.52 7.48 -17.27
CA ALA A 31 20.87 8.74 -17.58
C ALA A 31 20.45 8.84 -19.06
N ASP A 32 20.29 7.70 -19.74
CA ASP A 32 19.99 7.63 -21.17
C ASP A 32 18.96 6.54 -21.54
N GLY A 33 18.31 5.92 -20.55
CA GLY A 33 17.10 5.13 -20.81
C GLY A 33 15.94 6.05 -21.13
N ALA A 34 15.28 5.85 -22.28
CA ALA A 34 14.10 6.62 -22.70
C ALA A 34 13.19 6.93 -21.49
N ARG A 35 13.09 8.21 -21.13
CA ARG A 35 12.31 8.64 -19.96
C ARG A 35 10.91 8.01 -20.02
N ALA A 36 10.57 7.22 -19.02
CA ALA A 36 9.24 6.62 -18.91
C ALA A 36 8.20 7.74 -18.99
N ARG A 37 7.35 7.69 -20.03
CA ARG A 37 6.29 8.68 -20.27
C ARG A 37 5.04 8.39 -19.45
N HIS A 38 4.82 7.11 -19.15
CA HIS A 38 3.69 6.59 -18.39
C HIS A 38 4.20 5.54 -17.41
N VAL A 39 3.62 5.55 -16.21
CA VAL A 39 3.85 4.53 -15.20
C VAL A 39 2.49 3.92 -14.88
N ILE A 40 2.42 2.60 -14.86
CA ILE A 40 1.22 1.84 -14.47
C ILE A 40 1.60 1.01 -13.26
N VAL A 41 0.83 1.15 -12.18
CA VAL A 41 0.93 0.29 -11.00
C VAL A 41 -0.24 -0.68 -11.05
N ILE A 42 0.05 -1.98 -11.04
CA ILE A 42 -0.95 -3.04 -11.01
C ILE A 42 -0.80 -3.78 -9.69
N SER A 43 -1.82 -3.74 -8.85
CA SER A 43 -1.94 -4.55 -7.65
C SER A 43 -3.01 -5.61 -7.90
N VAL A 44 -2.68 -6.89 -7.67
CA VAL A 44 -3.63 -8.00 -7.79
C VAL A 44 -3.91 -8.50 -6.38
N ASP A 45 -5.15 -8.31 -5.93
CA ASP A 45 -5.55 -8.70 -4.58
C ASP A 45 -5.41 -10.22 -4.39
N GLY A 46 -4.83 -10.63 -3.26
CA GLY A 46 -4.63 -12.03 -2.88
C GLY A 46 -3.65 -12.84 -3.74
N LEU A 47 -2.89 -12.23 -4.67
CA LEU A 47 -1.93 -12.97 -5.51
C LEU A 47 -0.64 -13.28 -4.74
N HIS A 48 -0.52 -14.48 -4.18
CA HIS A 48 0.73 -14.92 -3.55
C HIS A 48 1.79 -15.27 -4.60
N GLU A 49 3.06 -15.24 -4.18
CA GLU A 49 4.19 -15.68 -5.01
C GLU A 49 3.98 -17.12 -5.53
N SER A 50 3.52 -18.04 -4.67
CA SER A 50 3.23 -19.42 -5.05
C SER A 50 2.11 -19.55 -6.09
N ASP A 51 1.13 -18.66 -6.05
CA ASP A 51 0.02 -18.64 -7.02
C ASP A 51 0.56 -18.22 -8.40
N LEU A 52 1.42 -17.20 -8.42
CA LEU A 52 2.08 -16.71 -9.63
C LEU A 52 3.00 -17.79 -10.23
N GLU A 53 3.81 -18.47 -9.41
CA GLU A 53 4.67 -19.57 -9.85
C GLU A 53 3.87 -20.72 -10.48
N ALA A 54 2.81 -21.17 -9.80
CA ALA A 54 1.94 -22.24 -10.30
C ALA A 54 1.24 -21.84 -11.61
N TYR A 55 0.80 -20.58 -11.72
CA TYR A 55 0.18 -20.06 -12.93
C TYR A 55 1.15 -20.05 -14.11
N ILE A 56 2.37 -19.52 -13.93
CA ILE A 56 3.38 -19.43 -14.98
C ILE A 56 3.85 -20.82 -15.44
N ALA A 57 3.97 -21.79 -14.53
CA ALA A 57 4.36 -23.15 -14.86
C ALA A 57 3.39 -23.83 -15.86
N SER A 58 2.10 -23.49 -15.81
CA SER A 58 1.07 -24.01 -16.71
C SER A 58 0.73 -23.06 -17.88
N HIS A 59 1.13 -21.79 -17.80
CA HIS A 59 0.83 -20.74 -18.78
C HIS A 59 2.08 -19.96 -19.19
N ALA A 60 3.10 -20.69 -19.70
CA ALA A 60 4.41 -20.13 -20.02
C ALA A 60 4.41 -19.00 -21.07
N THR A 61 3.35 -18.87 -21.88
CA THR A 61 3.19 -17.81 -22.89
C THR A 61 2.28 -16.65 -22.45
N SER A 62 1.78 -16.68 -21.22
CA SER A 62 0.90 -15.64 -20.66
C SER A 62 1.60 -14.30 -20.47
N THR A 63 0.81 -13.23 -20.32
CA THR A 63 1.34 -11.88 -20.02
C THR A 63 2.09 -11.85 -18.69
N LEU A 64 1.61 -12.55 -17.65
CA LEU A 64 2.29 -12.65 -16.36
C LEU A 64 3.64 -13.36 -16.49
N ALA A 65 3.71 -14.44 -17.27
CA ALA A 65 4.98 -15.11 -17.57
C ALA A 65 5.96 -14.18 -18.29
N LYS A 66 5.49 -13.36 -19.24
CA LYS A 66 6.34 -12.34 -19.88
C LYS A 66 6.85 -11.29 -18.90
N PHE A 67 5.99 -10.77 -18.01
CA PHE A 67 6.42 -9.80 -16.99
C PHE A 67 7.53 -10.36 -16.09
N VAL A 68 7.42 -11.63 -15.68
CA VAL A 68 8.45 -12.27 -14.83
C VAL A 68 9.74 -12.57 -15.62
N ASN A 69 9.62 -13.06 -16.86
CA ASN A 69 10.78 -13.50 -17.65
C ASN A 69 11.55 -12.35 -18.33
N GLU A 70 10.87 -11.25 -18.67
CA GLU A 70 11.46 -10.11 -19.39
C GLU A 70 11.67 -8.88 -18.48
N GLY A 71 11.08 -8.88 -17.28
CA GLY A 71 11.19 -7.82 -16.29
C GLY A 71 12.16 -8.13 -15.15
N VAL A 72 12.04 -7.34 -14.08
CA VAL A 72 12.72 -7.61 -12.79
C VAL A 72 11.70 -8.16 -11.82
N SER A 73 11.91 -9.39 -11.37
CA SER A 73 11.08 -10.05 -10.36
C SER A 73 11.78 -10.00 -8.99
N TYR A 74 11.02 -9.65 -7.95
CA TYR A 74 11.45 -9.71 -6.57
C TYR A 74 10.68 -10.83 -5.86
N SER A 75 11.39 -11.90 -5.49
CA SER A 75 10.85 -12.97 -4.65
C SER A 75 10.92 -12.60 -3.18
N ASN A 76 10.12 -13.27 -2.34
CA ASN A 76 10.08 -13.04 -0.90
C ASN A 76 9.76 -11.57 -0.54
N ALA A 77 8.89 -10.94 -1.34
CA ALA A 77 8.33 -9.62 -1.03
C ALA A 77 7.18 -9.77 -0.04
N HIS A 78 7.13 -8.90 0.97
CA HIS A 78 6.12 -8.94 2.02
C HIS A 78 5.32 -7.64 2.06
N THR A 79 4.02 -7.76 2.19
CA THR A 79 3.14 -6.67 2.58
C THR A 79 3.40 -6.28 4.04
N PRO A 80 2.97 -5.08 4.47
CA PRO A 80 2.95 -4.76 5.90
C PRO A 80 2.10 -5.75 6.70
N PHE A 81 2.34 -5.82 8.01
CA PHE A 81 1.43 -6.49 8.94
C PHE A 81 0.49 -5.45 9.59
N PRO A 82 -0.84 -5.68 9.64
CA PRO A 82 -1.55 -6.84 9.07
C PRO A 82 -1.57 -6.81 7.53
N SER A 83 -1.49 -7.99 6.91
CA SER A 83 -1.48 -8.15 5.45
C SER A 83 -2.90 -8.11 4.88
N ASP A 84 -3.49 -6.92 4.92
CA ASP A 84 -4.81 -6.61 4.40
C ASP A 84 -4.71 -5.62 3.21
N SER A 85 -5.75 -5.57 2.38
CA SER A 85 -5.83 -4.71 1.19
C SER A 85 -5.60 -3.23 1.53
N PHE A 86 -6.16 -2.72 2.63
CA PHE A 86 -6.03 -1.30 2.97
C PHE A 86 -4.60 -0.89 3.35
N PRO A 87 -3.91 -1.51 4.34
CA PRO A 87 -2.52 -1.20 4.65
C PRO A 87 -1.57 -1.61 3.50
N GLY A 88 -1.87 -2.68 2.76
CA GLY A 88 -1.08 -3.13 1.61
C GLY A 88 -1.05 -2.10 0.48
N LEU A 89 -2.22 -1.63 0.02
CA LEU A 89 -2.30 -0.60 -1.02
C LEU A 89 -1.72 0.73 -0.55
N THR A 90 -1.97 1.12 0.71
CA THR A 90 -1.39 2.35 1.26
C THR A 90 0.14 2.30 1.20
N ALA A 91 0.75 1.17 1.56
CA ALA A 91 2.21 1.02 1.49
C ALA A 91 2.75 1.10 0.05
N ILE A 92 2.09 0.47 -0.92
CA ILE A 92 2.49 0.57 -2.34
C ILE A 92 2.40 2.03 -2.83
N MET A 93 1.34 2.74 -2.44
CA MET A 93 1.06 4.09 -2.95
C MET A 93 1.82 5.19 -2.21
N THR A 94 2.45 4.91 -1.07
CA THR A 94 3.15 5.93 -0.25
C THR A 94 4.60 5.57 0.06
N GLY A 95 4.99 4.30 -0.09
CA GLY A 95 6.25 3.77 0.42
C GLY A 95 6.32 3.70 1.95
N ALA A 96 5.22 3.94 2.67
CA ALA A 96 5.21 4.04 4.13
C ALA A 96 4.62 2.78 4.80
N HIS A 97 5.22 2.41 5.93
CA HIS A 97 4.65 1.41 6.84
C HIS A 97 3.37 1.96 7.52
N PRO A 98 2.38 1.12 7.88
CA PRO A 98 1.15 1.51 8.61
C PRO A 98 1.32 2.59 9.67
N ARG A 99 2.30 2.41 10.57
CA ARG A 99 2.65 3.39 11.62
C ARG A 99 2.93 4.79 11.09
N SER A 100 3.68 4.91 10.00
CA SER A 100 4.07 6.19 9.40
C SER A 100 2.97 6.74 8.51
N ALA A 101 2.27 5.89 7.77
CA ALA A 101 1.13 6.26 6.95
C ALA A 101 -0.05 6.79 7.79
N GLY A 102 -0.17 6.33 9.04
CA GLY A 102 -1.27 6.67 9.95
C GLY A 102 -2.45 5.71 9.88
N VAL A 103 -2.36 4.67 9.05
CA VAL A 103 -3.41 3.70 8.76
C VAL A 103 -2.92 2.32 9.19
N TYR A 104 -3.61 1.71 10.15
CA TYR A 104 -3.31 0.34 10.60
C TYR A 104 -4.21 -0.70 9.93
N TYR A 105 -5.49 -0.37 9.78
CA TYR A 105 -6.55 -1.18 9.19
C TYR A 105 -7.65 -0.24 8.66
N ASP A 106 -8.58 -0.74 7.86
CA ASP A 106 -9.74 0.02 7.36
C ASP A 106 -10.72 0.36 8.48
N ASP A 107 -10.86 -0.53 9.46
CA ASP A 107 -11.54 -0.32 10.74
C ASP A 107 -10.53 -0.14 11.89
N SER A 108 -10.49 1.05 12.50
CA SER A 108 -9.52 1.34 13.55
C SER A 108 -10.02 2.32 14.60
N TRP A 109 -9.52 2.20 15.84
CA TRP A 109 -9.84 3.17 16.89
C TRP A 109 -8.91 4.38 16.87
N ASN A 110 -9.46 5.59 16.71
CA ASN A 110 -8.73 6.84 16.78
C ASN A 110 -9.08 7.64 18.05
N ARG A 111 -8.08 7.89 18.90
CA ARG A 111 -8.24 8.62 20.18
C ARG A 111 -8.30 10.14 20.05
N SER A 112 -8.05 10.68 18.86
CA SER A 112 -7.91 12.13 18.62
C SER A 112 -9.07 12.73 17.84
N LEU A 113 -9.85 11.91 17.14
CA LEU A 113 -11.01 12.36 16.36
C LEU A 113 -12.29 12.28 17.19
N LEU A 114 -13.29 13.06 16.80
CA LEU A 114 -14.62 13.09 17.40
C LEU A 114 -15.56 12.10 16.68
N PRO A 115 -16.61 11.62 17.36
CA PRO A 115 -17.62 10.74 16.78
C PRO A 115 -18.20 11.23 15.45
N ALA A 116 -18.53 10.28 14.57
CA ALA A 116 -19.28 10.55 13.35
C ALA A 116 -20.60 11.29 13.65
N GLY A 117 -21.01 12.18 12.74
CA GLY A 117 -22.19 13.03 12.92
C GLY A 117 -22.02 14.21 13.90
N THR A 118 -20.83 14.42 14.48
CA THR A 118 -20.58 15.59 15.33
C THR A 118 -20.68 16.88 14.51
N THR A 119 -21.63 17.75 14.86
CA THR A 119 -21.86 19.06 14.21
C THR A 119 -21.53 20.25 15.11
N SER A 120 -21.37 20.02 16.42
CA SER A 120 -20.93 21.01 17.41
C SER A 120 -19.81 20.42 18.24
N CYS A 121 -18.57 20.78 17.95
CA CYS A 121 -17.39 20.13 18.51
C CYS A 121 -17.03 20.56 19.94
N ALA A 122 -17.54 21.70 20.41
CA ALA A 122 -17.22 22.22 21.74
C ALA A 122 -17.69 21.26 22.84
N GLY A 123 -16.76 20.80 23.68
CA GLY A 123 -17.05 19.92 24.82
C GLY A 123 -17.30 18.45 24.47
N VAL A 124 -17.16 18.05 23.20
CA VAL A 124 -17.27 16.64 22.79
C VAL A 124 -15.97 15.92 23.11
N ALA A 125 -16.06 14.77 23.77
CA ALA A 125 -14.90 13.95 24.09
C ALA A 125 -14.37 13.22 22.84
N PRO A 126 -13.04 13.19 22.61
CA PRO A 126 -12.46 12.47 21.49
C PRO A 126 -12.35 10.96 21.77
N GLY A 127 -12.26 10.18 20.70
CA GLY A 127 -12.30 8.72 20.73
C GLY A 127 -13.43 8.21 19.86
N VAL A 128 -13.08 7.63 18.71
CA VAL A 128 -14.06 7.12 17.74
C VAL A 128 -13.47 5.94 16.97
N GLU A 129 -14.35 5.03 16.59
CA GLU A 129 -14.10 4.03 15.55
C GLU A 129 -14.09 4.71 14.17
N VAL A 130 -13.00 4.52 13.44
CA VAL A 130 -12.80 5.07 12.10
C VAL A 130 -12.96 3.94 11.12
N THR A 131 -14.04 4.00 10.34
CA THR A 131 -14.52 2.92 9.49
C THR A 131 -14.36 3.27 8.01
N TYR A 132 -13.14 3.26 7.48
CA TYR A 132 -12.90 3.54 6.05
C TYR A 132 -13.18 2.34 5.13
N PHE A 133 -14.33 1.67 5.34
CA PHE A 133 -14.84 0.52 4.59
C PHE A 133 -16.30 0.76 4.16
N GLU A 134 -17.09 -0.28 3.84
CA GLU A 134 -18.46 -0.12 3.32
C GLU A 134 -19.37 0.68 4.25
N GLN A 135 -19.08 0.79 5.56
CA GLN A 135 -19.86 1.58 6.52
C GLN A 135 -20.03 3.06 6.12
N LEU A 136 -19.20 3.57 5.21
CA LEU A 136 -19.29 4.93 4.68
C LEU A 136 -20.21 5.07 3.46
N ASP A 137 -20.74 3.99 2.91
CA ASP A 137 -21.61 4.05 1.74
C ASP A 137 -22.85 4.93 2.01
N ILE A 138 -23.32 5.64 0.98
CA ILE A 138 -24.58 6.39 1.06
C ILE A 138 -25.77 5.42 1.30
N ASP A 139 -25.69 4.21 0.73
CA ASP A 139 -26.62 3.12 1.01
C ASP A 139 -25.89 1.76 1.10
N LEU A 140 -25.77 1.25 2.33
CA LEU A 140 -25.16 -0.05 2.66
C LEU A 140 -25.85 -1.25 2.01
N ASN A 141 -27.09 -1.09 1.54
CA ASN A 141 -27.85 -2.16 0.92
C ASN A 141 -27.70 -2.16 -0.60
N SER A 142 -26.93 -1.23 -1.16
CA SER A 142 -26.69 -1.13 -2.59
C SER A 142 -25.24 -1.47 -2.92
N ILE A 143 -25.05 -2.35 -3.91
CA ILE A 143 -23.71 -2.78 -4.37
C ILE A 143 -22.89 -1.63 -5.00
N ASP A 144 -23.53 -0.51 -5.32
CA ASP A 144 -22.90 0.69 -5.87
C ASP A 144 -22.77 1.82 -4.84
N ALA A 145 -22.85 1.49 -3.54
CA ALA A 145 -22.83 2.43 -2.44
C ALA A 145 -23.96 3.49 -2.45
N GLY A 146 -25.03 3.25 -3.21
CA GLY A 146 -26.13 4.21 -3.41
C GLY A 146 -25.92 5.17 -4.58
N SER A 147 -24.95 4.89 -5.47
CA SER A 147 -24.63 5.74 -6.64
C SER A 147 -25.73 5.79 -7.70
N GLY A 148 -26.75 4.92 -7.63
CA GLY A 148 -27.90 4.92 -8.52
C GLY A 148 -27.60 4.42 -9.94
N VAL A 149 -26.68 3.47 -10.10
CA VAL A 149 -26.21 3.00 -11.42
C VAL A 149 -27.27 2.22 -12.20
N GLY A 150 -28.32 1.74 -11.53
CA GLY A 150 -29.44 1.01 -12.13
C GLY A 150 -29.22 -0.50 -12.12
N ASP A 151 -29.70 -1.19 -13.15
CA ASP A 151 -29.65 -2.66 -13.24
C ASP A 151 -28.21 -3.18 -13.40
N LEU A 152 -27.77 -4.04 -12.48
CA LEU A 152 -26.49 -4.74 -12.53
C LEU A 152 -26.64 -6.27 -12.56
N SER A 153 -27.84 -6.77 -12.84
CA SER A 153 -28.16 -8.21 -12.77
C SER A 153 -27.56 -9.05 -13.90
N THR A 154 -27.16 -8.42 -15.02
CA THR A 154 -26.57 -9.12 -16.17
C THR A 154 -25.31 -8.42 -16.65
N PHE A 155 -24.41 -9.16 -17.31
CA PHE A 155 -23.20 -8.60 -17.90
C PHE A 155 -23.49 -7.49 -18.94
N ALA A 156 -24.59 -7.63 -19.69
CA ALA A 156 -25.00 -6.59 -20.63
C ALA A 156 -25.42 -5.31 -19.90
N ALA A 157 -26.21 -5.43 -18.83
CA ALA A 157 -26.63 -4.30 -18.01
C ALA A 157 -25.44 -3.64 -17.29
N ILE A 158 -24.54 -4.43 -16.68
CA ILE A 158 -23.31 -3.94 -16.04
C ILE A 158 -22.51 -3.07 -17.02
N ARG A 159 -22.24 -3.55 -18.24
CA ARG A 159 -21.47 -2.79 -19.23
C ARG A 159 -22.13 -1.48 -19.66
N GLN A 160 -23.44 -1.39 -19.60
CA GLN A 160 -24.18 -0.17 -19.93
C GLN A 160 -24.25 0.81 -18.76
N ASN A 161 -24.22 0.30 -17.53
CA ASN A 161 -24.56 1.06 -16.34
C ASN A 161 -23.36 1.44 -15.48
N ILE A 162 -22.28 0.63 -15.45
CA ILE A 162 -21.13 0.88 -14.57
C ILE A 162 -20.44 2.22 -14.85
N TYR A 163 -20.43 2.66 -16.12
CA TYR A 163 -19.86 3.95 -16.51
C TYR A 163 -20.65 5.17 -16.01
N LYS A 164 -21.84 4.95 -15.43
CA LYS A 164 -22.64 6.01 -14.81
C LYS A 164 -22.20 6.31 -13.38
N MET A 165 -21.38 5.45 -12.76
CA MET A 165 -20.79 5.72 -11.45
C MET A 165 -19.96 6.99 -11.50
N SER A 166 -19.93 7.73 -10.38
CA SER A 166 -18.99 8.83 -10.27
C SER A 166 -17.56 8.30 -10.39
N GLN A 167 -16.73 9.03 -11.14
CA GLN A 167 -15.30 8.79 -11.21
C GLN A 167 -14.56 9.31 -9.97
N GLN A 168 -15.27 9.92 -9.02
CA GLN A 168 -14.73 10.41 -7.76
C GLN A 168 -15.25 9.54 -6.61
N ALA A 169 -14.37 8.76 -5.98
CA ALA A 169 -14.74 7.86 -4.89
C ALA A 169 -15.45 8.57 -3.71
N ARG A 170 -15.13 9.85 -3.46
CA ARG A 170 -15.78 10.65 -2.41
C ARG A 170 -17.28 10.85 -2.60
N ASP A 171 -17.78 10.72 -3.83
CA ASP A 171 -19.20 10.94 -4.13
C ASP A 171 -20.07 9.75 -3.69
N ALA A 172 -19.46 8.62 -3.35
CA ALA A 172 -20.11 7.44 -2.77
C ALA A 172 -20.08 7.42 -1.24
N ILE A 173 -19.47 8.42 -0.59
CA ILE A 173 -19.29 8.48 0.87
C ILE A 173 -20.39 9.35 1.51
N ASP A 174 -21.12 8.82 2.50
CA ASP A 174 -21.94 9.60 3.42
C ASP A 174 -21.04 10.37 4.40
N PRO A 175 -20.95 11.72 4.30
CA PRO A 175 -20.08 12.50 5.17
C PRO A 175 -20.48 12.45 6.65
N LYS A 176 -21.72 12.02 6.95
CA LYS A 176 -22.19 11.88 8.34
C LYS A 176 -21.58 10.68 9.05
N GLN A 177 -21.11 9.68 8.31
CA GLN A 177 -20.44 8.49 8.85
C GLN A 177 -18.95 8.73 9.10
N LEU A 178 -18.39 9.83 8.58
CA LEU A 178 -16.98 10.15 8.76
C LEU A 178 -16.71 10.67 10.18
N PRO A 179 -15.56 10.32 10.77
CA PRO A 179 -15.10 10.93 12.01
C PRO A 179 -14.82 12.43 11.79
N VAL A 180 -14.85 13.22 12.87
CA VAL A 180 -14.72 14.69 12.79
C VAL A 180 -13.41 15.15 13.43
N ASP A 181 -12.68 16.03 12.75
CA ASP A 181 -11.50 16.68 13.30
C ASP A 181 -11.91 17.75 14.33
N PRO A 182 -11.49 17.65 15.60
CA PRO A 182 -11.84 18.64 16.62
C PRO A 182 -11.29 20.05 16.34
N ALA A 183 -10.22 20.19 15.57
CA ALA A 183 -9.60 21.49 15.28
C ALA A 183 -10.40 22.29 14.23
N THR A 184 -10.86 21.61 13.18
CA THR A 184 -11.60 22.24 12.08
C THR A 184 -13.11 22.08 12.20
N CYS A 185 -13.57 21.16 13.05
CA CYS A 185 -14.95 20.71 13.16
C CYS A 185 -15.52 20.25 11.81
N GLN A 186 -14.69 19.56 11.01
CA GLN A 186 -15.05 19.02 9.69
C GLN A 186 -14.88 17.50 9.63
N PRO A 187 -15.67 16.80 8.79
CA PRO A 187 -15.45 15.39 8.48
C PRO A 187 -14.04 15.11 7.93
N VAL A 188 -13.42 14.02 8.39
CA VAL A 188 -12.10 13.56 7.93
C VAL A 188 -12.28 12.45 6.91
N TYR A 189 -12.05 12.78 5.64
CA TYR A 189 -12.10 11.83 4.53
C TYR A 189 -10.86 10.93 4.49
N PRO A 190 -10.94 9.74 3.85
CA PRO A 190 -9.81 8.81 3.77
C PRO A 190 -8.50 9.45 3.28
N HIS A 191 -8.58 10.30 2.25
CA HIS A 191 -7.41 10.96 1.67
C HIS A 191 -6.76 12.01 2.59
N THR A 192 -7.51 12.59 3.53
CA THR A 192 -6.95 13.54 4.52
C THR A 192 -6.48 12.88 5.81
N TYR A 193 -6.79 11.58 5.99
CA TYR A 193 -6.37 10.81 7.16
C TYR A 193 -4.91 10.35 7.08
N LEU A 194 -4.37 10.21 5.86
CA LEU A 194 -2.97 9.85 5.64
C LEU A 194 -2.03 10.93 6.19
N ARG A 195 -0.93 10.49 6.81
CA ARG A 195 0.10 11.37 7.39
C ARG A 195 1.29 11.63 6.46
N VAL A 196 1.26 11.03 5.28
CA VAL A 196 2.31 11.05 4.28
C VAL A 196 1.68 11.25 2.91
N ASN A 197 2.47 11.78 1.97
CA ASN A 197 2.02 11.94 0.60
C ASN A 197 1.97 10.59 -0.13
N THR A 198 0.99 10.45 -1.01
CA THR A 198 0.90 9.40 -2.02
C THR A 198 1.77 9.72 -3.24
N ILE A 199 2.07 8.71 -4.06
CA ILE A 199 2.72 8.88 -5.35
C ILE A 199 1.96 9.86 -6.25
N PHE A 200 0.64 9.94 -6.13
CA PHE A 200 -0.20 10.84 -6.92
C PHE A 200 -0.01 12.30 -6.48
N GLU A 201 0.02 12.55 -5.17
CA GLU A 201 0.27 13.89 -4.63
C GLU A 201 1.68 14.38 -4.97
N VAL A 202 2.67 13.50 -4.87
CA VAL A 202 4.05 13.81 -5.30
C VAL A 202 4.08 14.12 -6.79
N ALA A 203 3.50 13.28 -7.65
CA ALA A 203 3.46 13.50 -9.09
C ALA A 203 2.78 14.83 -9.46
N LYS A 204 1.62 15.12 -8.86
CA LYS A 204 0.88 16.36 -9.07
C LYS A 204 1.67 17.59 -8.62
N ALA A 205 2.36 17.53 -7.48
CA ALA A 205 3.23 18.61 -7.00
C ALA A 205 4.39 18.91 -7.97
N HIS A 206 4.79 17.94 -8.79
CA HIS A 206 5.79 18.08 -9.85
C HIS A 206 5.19 18.35 -11.24
N GLY A 207 3.92 18.74 -11.32
CA GLY A 207 3.26 19.11 -12.58
C GLY A 207 2.97 17.93 -13.51
N LEU A 208 2.97 16.70 -13.00
CA LEU A 208 2.56 15.52 -13.75
C LEU A 208 1.04 15.33 -13.67
N HIS A 209 0.49 14.66 -14.69
CA HIS A 209 -0.90 14.24 -14.71
C HIS A 209 -1.04 12.88 -14.05
N THR A 210 -2.08 12.76 -13.22
CA THR A 210 -2.46 11.57 -12.45
C THR A 210 -3.94 11.34 -12.59
#